data_AF-A0A4Q9PX28-F1
#
_entry.id   AF-A0A4Q9PX28-F1
#
_cell.length_a   1.000
_cell.length_b   1.000
_cell.length_c   1.000
_cell.angle_alpha   90.00
_cell.angle_beta   90.00
_cell.angle_gamma   90.00
#
_symmetry.space_group_name_H-M   'P 1'
#
loop_
_entity.id
_entity.type
_entity.pdbx_description
1 polymer ?
#
loop_
_entity_poly.entity_id
_entity_poly.type
_entity_poly.pdbx_seq_one_letter_code
_entity_poly.pdbx_strand_id
1 'polypeptide(L)'
;MSIWDSLFSSPDASTAAPRTEDESIGKSLMARWSALTEPAARPEPEEHPRSSFRTILIFSAVLVPVAAVPYVLVRRHYVTLLKEVAALQTASASLAREVRKAVADLSKERSDLSRGVLRTLDGHTRRFDTSAEALAEQAAALLAVRVSLEEANTHLGDLHGKVNDFGRNVAVETKNVRGQLFKTQRAVELQEAEAQRWRNETSNNIARLLAENERRRTIYSEAVKETGRSLADVARFMQEVEMREGWTPLPDDGRGIDRIRNAAKHLDEVGQPLPTEDGQSEPESTSPYAWQGLLRRAQSRS
;
A
#
# COMPACT_ATOMS: atom_id res chain seq x y z
N MET A 1 26.11 11.56 -10.14
CA MET A 1 27.28 12.17 -9.48
C MET A 1 27.98 11.05 -8.74
N SER A 2 28.94 10.42 -9.43
CA SER A 2 29.47 9.08 -9.17
C SER A 2 30.77 9.20 -8.36
N ILE A 3 30.81 8.59 -7.17
CA ILE A 3 31.96 8.62 -6.25
C ILE A 3 32.89 7.39 -6.44
N TRP A 4 32.64 6.54 -7.44
CA TRP A 4 33.28 5.22 -7.54
C TRP A 4 34.32 5.02 -8.66
N ASP A 5 34.63 6.05 -9.46
CA ASP A 5 35.49 5.88 -10.66
C ASP A 5 37.01 6.03 -10.45
N SER A 6 37.53 6.10 -9.21
CA SER A 6 38.93 6.51 -8.98
C SER A 6 39.88 5.47 -8.37
N LEU A 7 39.52 4.19 -8.27
CA LEU A 7 40.33 3.21 -7.50
C LEU A 7 41.09 2.14 -8.30
N PHE A 8 41.09 2.16 -9.63
CA PHE A 8 41.88 1.23 -10.43
C PHE A 8 42.74 1.97 -11.45
N SER A 9 43.87 2.50 -10.98
CA SER A 9 44.97 2.88 -11.86
C SER A 9 46.29 2.64 -11.14
N SER A 10 46.95 1.53 -11.49
CA SER A 10 48.31 1.19 -11.08
C SER A 10 48.85 0.07 -11.97
N PRO A 11 50.16 -0.13 -12.06
CA PRO A 11 50.99 0.49 -13.10
C PRO A 11 51.64 -0.56 -13.99
N ASP A 12 52.07 -0.12 -15.17
CA ASP A 12 52.77 -0.94 -16.14
C ASP A 12 54.03 -1.59 -15.57
N ALA A 13 54.07 -2.90 -15.74
CA ALA A 13 55.27 -3.70 -15.68
C ALA A 13 56.10 -3.49 -16.95
N SER A 14 57.40 -3.23 -16.83
CA SER A 14 58.35 -3.77 -17.80
C SER A 14 59.81 -3.71 -17.38
N THR A 15 60.34 -4.92 -17.16
CA THR A 15 61.53 -5.45 -17.84
C THR A 15 62.90 -4.96 -17.37
N ALA A 16 63.36 -5.59 -16.28
CA ALA A 16 64.77 -5.79 -16.00
C ALA A 16 65.33 -6.91 -16.91
N ALA A 17 66.38 -6.60 -17.66
CA ALA A 17 67.12 -7.54 -18.50
C ALA A 17 68.22 -8.27 -17.70
N PRO A 18 68.42 -9.59 -17.88
CA PRO A 18 69.52 -10.32 -17.29
C PRO A 18 70.82 -10.20 -18.11
N ARG A 19 71.86 -9.94 -17.34
CA ARG A 19 73.30 -9.80 -17.60
C ARG A 19 73.90 -11.09 -18.17
N THR A 20 74.53 -11.01 -19.35
CA THR A 20 75.41 -12.05 -19.91
C THR A 20 76.85 -11.78 -19.47
N GLU A 21 77.34 -12.55 -18.50
CA GLU A 21 78.77 -12.67 -18.19
C GLU A 21 79.22 -14.09 -18.56
N ASP A 22 79.53 -14.29 -19.84
CA ASP A 22 80.21 -15.49 -20.33
C ASP A 22 81.72 -15.22 -20.44
N GLU A 23 82.45 -15.93 -19.58
CA GLU A 23 83.60 -16.76 -19.94
C GLU A 23 84.67 -16.16 -20.88
N SER A 24 85.63 -15.45 -20.28
CA SER A 24 86.96 -15.24 -20.88
C SER A 24 88.07 -15.48 -19.85
N ILE A 25 88.00 -16.58 -19.11
CA ILE A 25 89.08 -17.03 -18.21
C ILE A 25 89.28 -18.53 -18.44
N GLY A 26 90.21 -18.90 -19.30
CA GLY A 26 90.50 -20.32 -19.55
C GLY A 26 91.37 -20.68 -20.74
N LYS A 27 91.97 -19.71 -21.45
CA LYS A 27 92.94 -19.97 -22.54
C LYS A 27 94.31 -19.38 -22.20
N SER A 28 95.01 -19.88 -21.18
CA SER A 28 96.38 -19.40 -20.88
C SER A 28 97.25 -20.32 -19.99
N LEU A 29 97.12 -21.65 -20.06
CA LEU A 29 98.02 -22.53 -19.28
C LEU A 29 98.52 -23.79 -20.01
N MET A 30 98.45 -23.83 -21.35
CA MET A 30 98.98 -24.93 -22.17
C MET A 30 100.11 -24.45 -23.10
N ALA A 31 101.19 -23.88 -22.54
CA ALA A 31 102.33 -23.42 -23.36
C ALA A 31 103.72 -23.44 -22.66
N ARG A 32 103.96 -24.22 -21.59
CA ARG A 32 105.21 -24.02 -20.80
C ARG A 32 106.02 -25.22 -20.31
N TRP A 33 105.86 -26.43 -20.86
CA TRP A 33 106.58 -27.62 -20.33
C TRP A 33 107.10 -28.62 -21.39
N SER A 34 107.77 -28.15 -22.45
CA SER A 34 108.39 -29.07 -23.45
C SER A 34 109.75 -28.63 -23.99
N ALA A 35 110.65 -28.11 -23.16
CA ALA A 35 112.03 -27.86 -23.58
C ALA A 35 113.00 -27.85 -22.39
N LEU A 36 113.33 -29.03 -21.85
CA LEU A 36 114.59 -29.26 -21.13
C LEU A 36 114.77 -30.75 -20.90
N THR A 37 115.64 -31.40 -21.67
CA THR A 37 116.62 -32.42 -21.23
C THR A 37 117.25 -33.08 -22.46
N GLU A 38 118.30 -32.41 -22.92
CA GLU A 38 119.50 -32.99 -23.51
C GLU A 38 120.02 -34.16 -22.65
N PRO A 39 120.58 -35.21 -23.28
CA PRO A 39 121.81 -35.76 -22.70
C PRO A 39 122.89 -36.12 -23.71
N ALA A 40 124.10 -35.77 -23.28
CA ALA A 40 125.39 -35.98 -23.89
C ALA A 40 125.74 -37.45 -24.19
N ALA A 41 126.49 -37.61 -25.28
CA ALA A 41 127.10 -38.85 -25.74
C ALA A 41 128.19 -39.36 -24.78
N ARG A 42 128.26 -40.69 -24.65
CA ARG A 42 129.21 -41.47 -23.85
C ARG A 42 130.58 -41.64 -24.53
N PRO A 43 131.66 -41.87 -23.75
CA PRO A 43 132.88 -42.51 -24.21
C PRO A 43 132.80 -44.06 -24.20
N GLU A 44 133.61 -44.63 -25.09
CA GLU A 44 133.87 -46.03 -25.47
C GLU A 44 134.57 -46.89 -24.37
N PRO A 45 134.65 -48.22 -24.54
CA PRO A 45 134.71 -49.24 -23.48
C PRO A 45 136.10 -49.82 -23.23
N GLU A 46 136.34 -50.40 -22.05
CA GLU A 46 137.36 -51.44 -21.88
C GLU A 46 136.89 -52.61 -20.99
N GLU A 47 137.23 -53.79 -21.50
CA GLU A 47 136.80 -55.15 -21.25
C GLU A 47 137.25 -55.72 -19.90
N HIS A 48 136.42 -56.51 -19.21
CA HIS A 48 136.87 -57.57 -18.29
C HIS A 48 135.80 -58.70 -18.21
N PRO A 49 136.06 -59.94 -18.67
CA PRO A 49 135.08 -61.02 -18.67
C PRO A 49 135.07 -61.78 -17.33
N ARG A 50 134.04 -61.58 -16.51
CA ARG A 50 133.73 -62.42 -15.33
C ARG A 50 132.22 -62.68 -15.22
N SER A 51 131.76 -63.75 -15.88
CA SER A 51 130.50 -64.48 -15.70
C SER A 51 129.24 -63.69 -15.25
N SER A 52 128.71 -62.79 -16.09
CA SER A 52 127.52 -61.95 -15.81
C SER A 52 126.16 -62.67 -15.74
N PHE A 53 126.06 -63.91 -16.24
CA PHE A 53 124.77 -64.62 -16.27
C PHE A 53 124.21 -64.93 -14.88
N ARG A 54 125.07 -65.17 -13.88
CA ARG A 54 124.61 -65.40 -12.49
C ARG A 54 124.06 -64.14 -11.85
N THR A 55 124.70 -63.00 -12.05
CA THR A 55 124.22 -61.70 -11.54
C THR A 55 122.94 -61.27 -12.23
N ILE A 56 122.80 -61.48 -13.55
CA ILE A 56 121.55 -61.18 -14.27
C ILE A 56 120.39 -62.05 -13.76
N LEU A 57 120.63 -63.35 -13.50
CA LEU A 57 119.60 -64.23 -12.94
C LEU A 57 119.19 -63.80 -11.53
N ILE A 58 120.14 -63.54 -10.64
CA ILE A 58 119.86 -63.14 -9.26
C ILE A 58 119.19 -61.75 -9.22
N PHE A 59 119.69 -60.78 -10.00
CA PHE A 59 119.05 -59.48 -10.10
C PHE A 59 117.65 -59.60 -10.71
N SER A 60 117.43 -60.36 -11.78
CA SER A 60 116.08 -60.53 -12.35
C SER A 60 115.11 -61.18 -11.35
N ALA A 61 115.58 -62.16 -10.58
CA ALA A 61 114.76 -62.86 -9.58
C ALA A 61 114.31 -61.93 -8.44
N VAL A 62 115.07 -60.89 -8.11
CA VAL A 62 114.72 -59.91 -7.07
C VAL A 62 114.02 -58.68 -7.65
N LEU A 63 114.45 -58.20 -8.83
CA LEU A 63 113.92 -56.99 -9.46
C LEU A 63 112.53 -57.22 -10.07
N VAL A 64 112.25 -58.42 -10.60
CA VAL A 64 110.94 -58.74 -11.19
C VAL A 64 109.83 -58.68 -10.13
N PRO A 65 109.94 -59.29 -8.94
CA PRO A 65 108.94 -59.11 -7.88
C PRO A 65 108.79 -57.66 -7.43
N VAL A 66 109.91 -56.95 -7.24
CA VAL A 66 109.91 -55.55 -6.78
C VAL A 66 109.23 -54.62 -7.81
N ALA A 67 109.38 -54.89 -9.11
CA ALA A 67 108.72 -54.15 -10.19
C ALA A 67 107.28 -54.65 -10.48
N ALA A 68 106.99 -55.93 -10.31
CA ALA A 68 105.69 -56.52 -10.64
C ALA A 68 104.62 -56.22 -9.57
N VAL A 69 104.98 -56.19 -8.29
CA VAL A 69 104.04 -55.89 -7.19
C VAL A 69 103.33 -54.54 -7.37
N PRO A 70 104.03 -53.41 -7.59
CA PRO A 70 103.36 -52.12 -7.81
C PRO A 70 102.51 -52.13 -9.08
N TYR A 71 102.96 -52.81 -10.15
CA TYR A 71 102.18 -52.94 -11.38
C TYR A 71 100.87 -53.71 -11.16
N VAL A 72 100.91 -54.83 -10.42
CA VAL A 72 99.72 -55.64 -10.12
C VAL A 72 98.75 -54.89 -9.20
N LEU A 73 99.26 -54.15 -8.20
CA LEU A 73 98.43 -53.30 -7.34
C LEU A 73 97.74 -52.19 -8.13
N VAL A 74 98.47 -51.48 -8.99
CA VAL A 74 97.89 -50.45 -9.86
C VAL A 74 96.87 -51.06 -10.82
N ARG A 75 97.17 -52.23 -11.41
CA ARG A 75 96.23 -52.94 -12.29
C ARG A 75 94.95 -53.33 -11.54
N ARG A 76 95.07 -53.82 -10.30
CA ARG A 76 93.91 -54.16 -9.46
C ARG A 76 93.09 -52.91 -9.11
N HIS A 77 93.73 -51.81 -8.70
CA HIS A 77 93.04 -50.56 -8.40
C HIS A 77 92.35 -49.97 -9.64
N TYR A 78 92.99 -50.01 -10.80
CA TYR A 78 92.41 -49.52 -12.04
C TYR A 78 91.17 -50.32 -12.44
N VAL A 79 91.18 -51.65 -12.27
CA VAL A 79 90.00 -52.49 -12.53
C VAL A 79 88.87 -52.17 -11.55
N THR A 80 89.16 -51.94 -10.27
CA THR A 80 88.14 -51.51 -9.29
C THR A 80 87.55 -50.15 -9.67
N LEU A 81 88.39 -49.17 -10.01
CA LEU A 81 87.97 -47.85 -10.48
C LEU A 81 87.09 -47.94 -11.74
N LEU A 82 87.45 -48.77 -12.71
CA LEU A 82 86.61 -48.97 -13.90
C LEU A 82 85.26 -49.59 -13.57
N LYS A 83 85.20 -50.53 -12.61
CA LYS A 83 83.94 -51.10 -12.13
C LYS A 83 83.08 -50.06 -11.42
N GLU A 84 83.68 -49.22 -10.60
CA GLU A 84 82.98 -48.13 -9.91
C GLU A 84 82.48 -47.07 -10.89
N VAL A 85 83.27 -46.71 -11.90
CA VAL A 85 82.85 -45.77 -12.96
C VAL A 85 81.69 -46.37 -13.78
N ALA A 86 81.76 -47.65 -14.13
CA ALA A 86 80.66 -48.33 -14.82
C ALA A 86 79.38 -48.37 -13.96
N ALA A 87 79.51 -48.67 -12.66
CA ALA A 87 78.39 -48.66 -11.72
C ALA A 87 77.78 -47.24 -11.59
N LEU A 88 78.62 -46.21 -11.46
CA LEU A 88 78.18 -44.81 -11.43
C LEU A 88 77.48 -44.38 -12.72
N GLN A 89 77.95 -44.84 -13.88
CA GLN A 89 77.28 -44.58 -15.16
C GLN A 89 75.91 -45.26 -15.24
N THR A 90 75.76 -46.48 -14.72
CA THR A 90 74.45 -47.13 -14.68
C THR A 90 73.49 -46.44 -13.70
N ALA A 91 73.99 -45.99 -12.55
CA ALA A 91 73.21 -45.24 -11.56
C ALA A 91 72.82 -43.85 -12.07
N SER A 92 73.70 -43.15 -12.80
CA SER A 92 73.36 -41.85 -13.40
C SER A 92 72.35 -42.01 -14.52
N ALA A 93 72.44 -43.09 -15.31
CA ALA A 93 71.47 -43.39 -16.35
C ALA A 93 70.09 -43.73 -15.77
N SER A 94 70.01 -44.45 -14.64
CA SER A 94 68.73 -44.73 -13.98
C SER A 94 68.13 -43.45 -13.37
N LEU A 95 68.94 -42.64 -12.68
CA LEU A 95 68.50 -41.37 -12.11
C LEU A 95 68.02 -40.40 -13.19
N ALA A 96 68.71 -40.33 -14.33
CA ALA A 96 68.27 -39.53 -15.47
C ALA A 96 66.91 -40.00 -16.04
N ARG A 97 66.64 -41.31 -16.02
CA ARG A 97 65.33 -41.85 -16.43
C ARG A 97 64.24 -41.50 -15.41
N GLU A 98 64.53 -41.61 -14.12
CA GLU A 98 63.59 -41.24 -13.05
C GLU A 98 63.26 -39.75 -13.07
N VAL A 99 64.26 -38.88 -13.25
CA VAL A 99 64.05 -37.44 -13.38
C VAL A 99 63.20 -37.11 -14.62
N ARG A 100 63.49 -37.72 -15.78
CA ARG A 100 62.65 -37.52 -16.98
C ARG A 100 61.22 -37.99 -16.76
N LYS A 101 61.03 -39.10 -16.06
CA LYS A 101 59.70 -39.61 -15.71
C LYS A 101 58.96 -38.63 -14.78
N ALA A 102 59.61 -38.17 -13.70
CA ALA A 102 59.04 -37.21 -12.78
C ALA A 102 58.69 -35.88 -13.47
N VAL A 103 59.53 -35.40 -14.37
CA VAL A 103 59.25 -34.19 -15.17
C VAL A 103 58.05 -34.41 -16.10
N ALA A 104 57.94 -35.58 -16.74
CA ALA A 104 56.79 -35.91 -17.58
C ALA A 104 55.49 -35.98 -16.75
N ASP A 105 55.53 -36.63 -15.59
CA ASP A 105 54.39 -36.75 -14.68
C ASP A 105 53.94 -35.38 -14.17
N LEU A 106 54.88 -34.52 -13.75
CA LEU A 106 54.58 -33.13 -13.34
C LEU A 106 54.01 -32.29 -14.49
N SER A 107 54.52 -32.46 -15.71
CA SER A 107 54.01 -31.73 -16.87
C SER A 107 52.55 -32.12 -17.18
N LYS A 108 52.21 -33.40 -17.01
CA LYS A 108 50.87 -33.93 -17.17
C LYS A 108 49.94 -33.38 -16.09
N GLU A 109 50.35 -33.44 -14.84
CA GLU A 109 49.59 -32.88 -13.71
C GLU A 109 49.35 -31.38 -13.88
N ARG A 110 50.36 -30.61 -14.31
CA ARG A 110 50.21 -29.19 -14.62
C ARG A 110 49.21 -28.94 -15.76
N SER A 111 49.19 -29.78 -16.79
CA SER A 111 48.24 -29.67 -17.90
C SER A 111 46.81 -30.05 -17.51
N ASP A 112 46.66 -31.01 -16.60
CA ASP A 112 45.36 -31.43 -16.09
C ASP A 112 44.80 -30.38 -15.11
N LEU A 113 45.65 -29.77 -14.29
CA LEU A 113 45.29 -28.68 -13.39
C LEU A 113 44.90 -27.42 -14.18
N SER A 114 45.64 -27.05 -15.22
CA SER A 114 45.28 -25.88 -16.06
C SER A 114 43.96 -26.10 -16.79
N ARG A 115 43.70 -27.30 -17.30
CA ARG A 115 42.40 -27.67 -17.88
C ARG A 115 41.28 -27.66 -16.83
N GLY A 116 41.56 -28.12 -15.61
CA GLY A 116 40.62 -28.07 -14.49
C GLY A 116 40.22 -26.64 -14.15
N VAL A 117 41.20 -25.74 -13.99
CA VAL A 117 40.97 -24.32 -13.70
C VAL A 117 40.17 -23.65 -14.82
N LEU A 118 40.54 -23.86 -16.08
CA LEU A 118 39.80 -23.30 -17.22
C LEU A 118 38.35 -23.78 -17.26
N ARG A 119 38.07 -25.05 -16.94
CA ARG A 119 36.69 -25.57 -16.85
C ARG A 119 35.91 -24.94 -15.70
N THR A 120 36.54 -24.75 -14.55
CA THR A 120 35.86 -24.06 -13.42
C THR A 120 35.59 -22.60 -13.75
N LEU A 121 36.51 -21.91 -14.42
CA LEU A 121 36.35 -20.53 -14.82
C LEU A 121 35.21 -20.38 -15.85
N ASP A 122 35.19 -21.23 -16.89
CA ASP A 122 34.12 -21.25 -17.90
C ASP A 122 32.75 -21.55 -17.26
N GLY A 123 32.71 -22.47 -16.29
CA GLY A 123 31.52 -22.77 -15.51
C GLY A 123 31.03 -21.57 -14.68
N HIS A 124 31.94 -20.79 -14.12
CA HIS A 124 31.58 -19.57 -13.38
C HIS A 124 31.10 -18.46 -14.32
N THR A 125 31.78 -18.23 -15.46
CA THR A 125 31.37 -17.23 -16.44
C THR A 125 29.94 -17.49 -16.93
N ARG A 126 29.60 -18.73 -17.28
CA ARG A 126 28.22 -19.07 -17.70
C ARG A 126 27.19 -18.82 -16.60
N ARG A 127 27.52 -19.07 -15.33
CA ARG A 127 26.63 -18.76 -14.21
C ARG A 127 26.42 -17.25 -14.08
N PHE A 128 27.47 -16.45 -14.26
CA PHE A 128 27.36 -15.00 -14.29
C PHE A 128 26.49 -14.53 -15.45
N ASP A 129 26.66 -15.09 -16.65
CA ASP A 129 25.84 -14.74 -17.82
C ASP A 129 24.36 -15.04 -17.57
N THR A 130 24.04 -16.26 -17.08
CA THR A 130 22.64 -16.61 -16.74
C THR A 130 22.06 -15.73 -15.62
N SER A 131 22.88 -15.31 -14.66
CA SER A 131 22.44 -14.39 -13.60
C SER A 131 22.24 -12.97 -14.11
N ALA A 132 23.06 -12.53 -15.07
CA ALA A 132 22.93 -11.24 -15.71
C ALA A 132 21.66 -11.17 -16.57
N GLU A 133 21.33 -12.25 -17.28
CA GLU A 133 20.05 -12.37 -18.01
C GLU A 133 18.86 -12.33 -17.06
N ALA A 134 18.89 -13.07 -15.95
CA ALA A 134 17.82 -13.04 -14.94
C ALA A 134 17.66 -11.65 -14.30
N LEU A 135 18.76 -10.93 -14.04
CA LEU A 135 18.72 -9.57 -13.53
C LEU A 135 18.19 -8.57 -14.57
N ALA A 136 18.53 -8.75 -15.85
CA ALA A 136 17.98 -7.94 -16.93
C ALA A 136 16.47 -8.15 -17.09
N GLU A 137 15.99 -9.40 -16.97
CA GLU A 137 14.56 -9.72 -16.98
C GLU A 137 13.83 -9.09 -15.78
N GLN A 138 14.41 -9.17 -14.58
CA GLN A 138 13.86 -8.49 -13.39
C GLN A 138 13.84 -6.97 -13.55
N ALA A 139 14.88 -6.37 -14.12
CA ALA A 139 14.92 -4.94 -14.38
C ALA A 139 13.83 -4.52 -15.38
N ALA A 140 13.62 -5.30 -16.45
CA ALA A 140 12.54 -5.07 -17.41
C ALA A 140 11.16 -5.19 -16.75
N ALA A 141 10.95 -6.18 -15.88
CA ALA A 141 9.71 -6.34 -15.14
C ALA A 141 9.44 -5.16 -14.19
N LEU A 142 10.46 -4.65 -13.49
CA LEU A 142 10.33 -3.47 -12.63
C LEU A 142 9.98 -2.21 -13.41
N LEU A 143 10.54 -2.03 -14.62
CA LEU A 143 10.18 -0.92 -15.50
C LEU A 143 8.72 -1.03 -15.95
N ALA A 144 8.24 -2.23 -16.30
CA ALA A 144 6.84 -2.45 -16.66
C ALA A 144 5.88 -2.13 -15.49
N VAL A 145 6.23 -2.56 -14.27
CA VAL A 145 5.46 -2.22 -13.06
C VAL A 145 5.44 -0.71 -12.82
N ARG A 146 6.57 -0.03 -13.02
CA ARG A 146 6.63 1.43 -12.87
C ARG A 146 5.72 2.15 -13.86
N VAL A 147 5.73 1.75 -15.13
CA VAL A 147 4.84 2.32 -16.16
C VAL A 147 3.37 2.12 -15.78
N SER A 148 3.00 0.91 -15.36
CA SER A 148 1.64 0.62 -14.89
C SER A 148 1.24 1.45 -13.66
N LEU A 149 2.18 1.73 -12.74
CA LEU A 149 1.94 2.58 -11.58
C LEU A 149 1.75 4.06 -11.98
N GLU A 150 2.51 4.54 -12.97
CA GLU A 150 2.34 5.89 -13.52
C GLU A 150 0.96 6.02 -14.21
N GLU A 151 0.53 5.02 -14.98
CA GLU A 151 -0.81 4.96 -15.57
C GLU A 151 -1.91 4.96 -14.49
N ALA A 152 -1.78 4.12 -13.46
CA ALA A 152 -2.73 4.08 -12.34
C ALA A 152 -2.81 5.42 -11.60
N ASN A 153 -1.68 6.12 -11.46
CA ASN A 153 -1.63 7.44 -10.84
C ASN A 153 -2.36 8.49 -11.69
N THR A 154 -2.25 8.45 -13.01
CA THR A 154 -3.04 9.34 -13.90
C THR A 154 -4.54 9.08 -13.76
N HIS A 155 -4.97 7.81 -13.71
CA HIS A 155 -6.38 7.45 -13.52
C HIS A 155 -6.92 7.91 -12.16
N LEU A 156 -6.10 7.82 -11.10
CA LEU A 156 -6.44 8.38 -9.78
C LEU A 156 -6.61 9.91 -9.83
N GLY A 157 -5.77 10.61 -10.59
CA GLY A 157 -5.91 12.05 -10.83
C GLY A 157 -7.24 12.41 -11.49
N ASP A 158 -7.62 11.68 -12.54
CA ASP A 158 -8.90 11.88 -13.24
C ASP A 158 -10.10 11.60 -12.34
N LEU A 159 -10.04 10.52 -11.54
CA LEU A 159 -11.08 10.18 -10.59
C LEU A 159 -11.23 11.27 -9.52
N HIS A 160 -10.11 11.80 -9.02
CA HIS A 160 -10.10 12.90 -8.06
C HIS A 160 -10.74 14.16 -8.65
N GLY A 161 -10.44 14.47 -9.93
CA GLY A 161 -11.12 15.55 -10.68
C GLY A 161 -12.63 15.37 -10.71
N LYS A 162 -13.11 14.18 -11.12
CA LYS A 162 -14.55 13.85 -11.17
C LYS A 162 -15.24 13.95 -9.81
N VAL A 163 -14.59 13.50 -8.74
CA VAL A 163 -15.11 13.60 -7.36
C VAL A 163 -15.25 15.07 -6.95
N ASN A 164 -14.29 15.92 -7.31
CA ASN A 164 -14.33 17.35 -7.01
C ASN A 164 -15.45 18.06 -7.78
N ASP A 165 -15.63 17.73 -9.06
CA ASP A 165 -16.73 18.25 -9.88
C ASP A 165 -18.10 17.79 -9.37
N PHE A 166 -18.21 16.53 -8.95
CA PHE A 166 -19.41 16.03 -8.28
C PHE A 166 -19.69 16.80 -6.99
N GLY A 167 -18.68 17.07 -6.17
CA GLY A 167 -18.80 17.89 -4.97
C GLY A 167 -19.33 19.30 -5.26
N ARG A 168 -18.87 19.94 -6.34
CA ARG A 168 -19.37 21.25 -6.79
C ARG A 168 -20.84 21.18 -7.22
N ASN A 169 -21.23 20.16 -7.98
CA ASN A 169 -22.62 19.98 -8.41
C ASN A 169 -23.55 19.76 -7.22
N VAL A 170 -23.18 18.92 -6.26
CA VAL A 170 -23.95 18.69 -5.04
C VAL A 170 -24.09 19.98 -4.22
N ALA A 171 -23.05 20.80 -4.15
CA ALA A 171 -23.11 22.09 -3.46
C ALA A 171 -24.08 23.08 -4.14
N VAL A 172 -24.14 23.09 -5.48
CA VAL A 172 -25.10 23.92 -6.24
C VAL A 172 -26.53 23.43 -6.01
N GLU A 173 -26.77 22.12 -6.10
CA GLU A 173 -28.11 21.56 -5.87
C GLU A 173 -28.59 21.78 -4.44
N THR A 174 -27.71 21.61 -3.45
CA THR A 174 -28.06 21.87 -2.04
C THR A 174 -28.46 23.34 -1.82
N LYS A 175 -27.79 24.30 -2.50
CA LYS A 175 -28.19 25.71 -2.46
C LYS A 175 -29.53 25.94 -3.14
N ASN A 176 -29.81 25.28 -4.26
CA ASN A 176 -31.08 25.37 -4.97
C ASN A 176 -32.24 24.82 -4.12
N VAL A 177 -32.10 23.60 -3.59
CA VAL A 177 -33.08 22.96 -2.70
C VAL A 177 -33.34 23.80 -1.46
N ARG A 178 -32.29 24.32 -0.82
CA ARG A 178 -32.44 25.26 0.31
C ARG A 178 -33.22 26.50 -0.09
N GLY A 179 -32.93 27.08 -1.26
CA GLY A 179 -33.66 28.23 -1.80
C GLY A 179 -35.14 27.92 -2.05
N GLN A 180 -35.46 26.74 -2.58
CA GLN A 180 -36.84 26.29 -2.76
C GLN A 180 -37.54 26.10 -1.41
N LEU A 181 -36.89 25.47 -0.44
CA LEU A 181 -37.45 25.23 0.90
C LEU A 181 -37.77 26.54 1.64
N PHE A 182 -36.91 27.56 1.51
CA PHE A 182 -37.22 28.90 2.04
C PHE A 182 -38.40 29.56 1.33
N LYS A 183 -38.54 29.39 0.00
CA LYS A 183 -39.69 29.92 -0.74
C LYS A 183 -41.00 29.24 -0.32
N THR A 184 -40.99 27.92 -0.17
CA THR A 184 -42.17 27.17 0.27
C THR A 184 -42.52 27.48 1.72
N GLN A 185 -41.53 27.58 2.61
CA GLN A 185 -41.75 27.95 4.00
C GLN A 185 -42.41 29.34 4.11
N ARG A 186 -41.90 30.32 3.37
CA ARG A 186 -42.48 31.66 3.35
C ARG A 186 -43.89 31.69 2.75
N ALA A 187 -44.17 30.86 1.74
CA ALA A 187 -45.52 30.73 1.18
C ALA A 187 -46.50 30.13 2.19
N VAL A 188 -46.07 29.13 2.97
CA VAL A 188 -46.88 28.54 4.05
C VAL A 188 -47.16 29.56 5.15
N GLU A 189 -46.16 30.34 5.58
CA GLU A 189 -46.35 31.39 6.60
C GLU A 189 -47.36 32.45 6.13
N LEU A 190 -47.31 32.86 4.86
CA LEU A 190 -48.28 33.79 4.28
C LEU A 190 -49.68 33.18 4.25
N GLN A 191 -49.80 31.91 3.83
CA GLN A 191 -51.09 31.20 3.78
C GLN A 191 -51.69 31.02 5.17
N GLU A 192 -50.87 30.72 6.18
CA GLU A 192 -51.31 30.61 7.57
C GLU A 192 -51.79 31.97 8.11
N ALA A 193 -51.08 33.05 7.82
CA ALA A 193 -51.49 34.40 8.20
C ALA A 193 -52.83 34.79 7.56
N GLU A 194 -53.04 34.47 6.28
CA GLU A 194 -54.31 34.69 5.59
C GLU A 194 -55.45 33.83 6.17
N ALA A 195 -55.18 32.56 6.44
CA ALA A 195 -56.15 31.66 7.05
C ALA A 195 -56.54 32.11 8.47
N GLN A 196 -55.60 32.66 9.24
CA GLN A 196 -55.88 33.24 10.55
C GLN A 196 -56.75 34.50 10.43
N ARG A 197 -56.47 35.39 9.48
CA ARG A 197 -57.31 36.57 9.21
C ARG A 197 -58.73 36.16 8.86
N TRP A 198 -58.89 35.19 7.95
CA TRP A 198 -60.20 34.67 7.57
C TRP A 198 -60.95 34.03 8.75
N ARG A 199 -60.26 33.26 9.61
CA ARG A 199 -60.86 32.70 10.84
C ARG A 199 -61.33 33.80 11.79
N ASN A 200 -60.54 34.85 11.97
CA ASN A 200 -60.89 35.97 12.84
C ASN A 200 -62.07 36.76 12.26
N GLU A 201 -62.06 37.04 10.95
CA GLU A 201 -63.16 37.71 10.24
C GLU A 201 -64.45 36.90 10.30
N THR A 202 -64.39 35.60 10.05
CA THR A 202 -65.57 34.71 10.15
C THR A 202 -66.10 34.62 11.56
N SER A 203 -65.22 34.46 12.57
CA SER A 203 -65.61 34.48 13.98
C SER A 203 -66.29 35.81 14.36
N ASN A 204 -65.73 36.94 13.94
CA ASN A 204 -66.31 38.27 14.19
C ASN A 204 -67.68 38.45 13.49
N ASN A 205 -67.81 37.96 12.25
CA ASN A 205 -69.07 38.01 11.52
C ASN A 205 -70.15 37.15 12.18
N ILE A 206 -69.79 35.94 12.64
CA ILE A 206 -70.72 35.06 13.37
C ILE A 206 -71.15 35.72 14.67
N ALA A 207 -70.20 36.24 15.47
CA ALA A 207 -70.51 36.94 16.72
C ALA A 207 -71.43 38.14 16.49
N ARG A 208 -71.18 38.91 15.42
CA ARG A 208 -72.04 40.04 15.03
C ARG A 208 -73.45 39.59 14.65
N LEU A 209 -73.59 38.52 13.87
CA LEU A 209 -74.90 38.00 13.46
C LEU A 209 -75.68 37.43 14.64
N LEU A 210 -75.01 36.77 15.60
CA LEU A 210 -75.63 36.30 16.83
C LEU A 210 -76.13 37.46 17.69
N ALA A 211 -75.30 38.49 17.90
CA ALA A 211 -75.68 39.68 18.65
C ALA A 211 -76.84 40.44 17.96
N GLU A 212 -76.86 40.51 16.63
CA GLU A 212 -77.97 41.10 15.90
C GLU A 212 -79.25 40.24 15.99
N ASN A 213 -79.14 38.91 15.93
CA ASN A 213 -80.27 38.00 16.08
C ASN A 213 -80.87 38.12 17.49
N GLU A 214 -80.04 38.15 18.51
CA GLU A 214 -80.44 38.34 19.90
C GLU A 214 -81.15 39.69 20.07
N ARG A 215 -80.59 40.77 19.52
CA ARG A 215 -81.24 42.09 19.51
C ARG A 215 -82.58 42.09 18.78
N ARG A 216 -82.71 41.36 17.67
CA ARG A 216 -84.00 41.22 16.97
C ARG A 216 -85.00 40.45 17.83
N ARG A 217 -84.57 39.37 18.48
CA ARG A 217 -85.42 38.59 19.40
C ARG A 217 -85.93 39.44 20.56
N THR A 218 -85.09 40.27 21.17
CA THR A 218 -85.54 41.17 22.24
C THR A 218 -86.59 42.16 21.75
N ILE A 219 -86.36 42.82 20.61
CA ILE A 219 -87.32 43.75 20.00
C ILE A 219 -88.65 43.05 19.66
N TYR A 220 -88.61 41.87 19.04
CA TYR A 220 -89.82 41.10 18.72
C TYR A 220 -90.55 40.64 19.99
N SER A 221 -89.82 40.23 21.03
CA SER A 221 -90.43 39.82 22.31
C SER A 221 -91.13 40.98 23.00
N GLU A 222 -90.59 42.20 22.94
CA GLU A 222 -91.22 43.40 23.48
C GLU A 222 -92.48 43.77 22.71
N ALA A 223 -92.43 43.77 21.37
CA ALA A 223 -93.59 44.06 20.53
C ALA A 223 -94.73 43.03 20.72
N VAL A 224 -94.38 41.75 20.89
CA VAL A 224 -95.33 40.67 21.19
C VAL A 224 -95.98 40.89 22.56
N LYS A 225 -95.21 41.27 23.59
CA LYS A 225 -95.75 41.62 24.92
C LYS A 225 -96.67 42.83 24.87
N GLU A 226 -96.31 43.87 24.13
CA GLU A 226 -97.14 45.06 23.95
C GLU A 226 -98.48 44.71 23.28
N THR A 227 -98.44 43.87 22.24
CA THR A 227 -99.64 43.35 21.58
C THR A 227 -100.49 42.52 22.55
N GLY A 228 -99.86 41.66 23.35
CA GLY A 228 -100.53 40.87 24.39
C GLY A 228 -101.23 41.74 25.43
N ARG A 229 -100.58 42.82 25.91
CA ARG A 229 -101.20 43.80 26.82
C ARG A 229 -102.39 44.51 26.17
N SER A 230 -102.25 44.97 24.95
CA SER A 230 -103.35 45.62 24.21
C SER A 230 -104.56 44.69 24.04
N LEU A 231 -104.34 43.40 23.73
CA LEU A 231 -105.41 42.40 23.68
C LEU A 231 -106.06 42.16 25.04
N ALA A 232 -105.30 42.13 26.12
CA ALA A 232 -105.84 42.01 27.48
C ALA A 232 -106.74 43.22 27.84
N ASP A 233 -106.33 44.43 27.45
CA ASP A 233 -107.13 45.65 27.64
C ASP A 233 -108.43 45.61 26.82
N VAL A 234 -108.39 45.14 25.57
CA VAL A 234 -109.58 44.93 24.74
C VAL A 234 -110.52 43.89 25.37
N ALA A 235 -109.99 42.76 25.85
CA ALA A 235 -110.79 41.74 26.52
C ALA A 235 -111.48 42.30 27.78
N ARG A 236 -110.76 43.10 28.57
CA ARG A 236 -111.32 43.79 29.74
C ARG A 236 -112.42 44.77 29.36
N PHE A 237 -112.20 45.57 28.31
CA PHE A 237 -113.20 46.50 27.81
C PHE A 237 -114.45 45.78 27.31
N MET A 238 -114.31 44.72 26.52
CA MET A 238 -115.44 43.91 26.05
C MET A 238 -116.24 43.33 27.22
N GLN A 239 -115.57 42.85 28.27
CA GLN A 239 -116.23 42.37 29.48
C GLN A 239 -117.01 43.49 30.19
N GLU A 240 -116.45 44.70 30.25
CA GLU A 240 -117.15 45.87 30.81
C GLU A 240 -118.39 46.24 29.99
N VAL A 241 -118.30 46.19 28.65
CA VAL A 241 -119.42 46.43 27.75
C VAL A 241 -120.52 45.38 27.94
N GLU A 242 -120.17 44.08 27.97
CA GLU A 242 -121.14 43.01 28.22
C GLU A 242 -121.85 43.18 29.58
N MET A 243 -121.11 43.56 30.62
CA MET A 243 -121.67 43.85 31.95
C MET A 243 -122.65 45.04 31.94
N ARG A 244 -122.40 46.08 31.13
CA ARG A 244 -123.29 47.26 31.03
C ARG A 244 -124.55 46.98 30.23
N GLU A 245 -124.46 46.19 29.18
CA GLU A 245 -125.57 45.84 28.29
C GLU A 245 -126.44 44.69 28.83
N GLY A 246 -126.08 44.11 29.99
CA GLY A 246 -126.87 43.08 30.66
C GLY A 246 -126.80 41.69 30.00
N TRP A 247 -125.80 41.44 29.16
CA TRP A 247 -125.55 40.11 28.63
C TRP A 247 -124.98 39.23 29.74
N THR A 248 -125.75 38.26 30.19
CA THR A 248 -125.24 37.28 31.16
C THR A 248 -124.27 36.33 30.44
N PRO A 249 -122.99 36.27 30.86
CA PRO A 249 -122.04 35.36 30.23
C PRO A 249 -122.53 33.93 30.41
N LEU A 250 -122.67 33.20 29.30
CA LEU A 250 -122.92 31.75 29.37
C LEU A 250 -121.65 31.11 29.96
N PRO A 251 -121.76 30.30 31.02
CA PRO A 251 -120.60 29.80 31.78
C PRO A 251 -119.63 28.90 30.99
N ASP A 252 -119.96 28.54 29.74
CA ASP A 252 -119.16 27.71 28.84
C ASP A 252 -118.98 28.33 27.44
N ASP A 253 -119.45 29.56 27.20
CA ASP A 253 -119.33 30.18 25.87
C ASP A 253 -117.94 30.81 25.71
N GLY A 254 -116.94 29.96 25.55
CA GLY A 254 -115.55 30.33 25.23
C GLY A 254 -115.40 30.97 23.84
N ARG A 255 -116.37 31.77 23.38
CA ARG A 255 -116.46 32.25 21.99
C ARG A 255 -116.04 33.70 21.78
N GLY A 256 -115.63 34.45 22.79
CA GLY A 256 -115.13 35.82 22.56
C GLY A 256 -113.99 36.20 23.49
N ILE A 257 -114.38 36.72 24.65
CA ILE A 257 -113.49 37.39 25.61
C ILE A 257 -112.42 36.44 26.16
N ASP A 258 -112.80 35.23 26.54
CA ASP A 258 -111.82 34.27 27.10
C ASP A 258 -110.80 33.80 26.05
N ARG A 259 -111.14 33.78 24.76
CA ARG A 259 -110.16 33.50 23.70
C ARG A 259 -109.15 34.63 23.57
N ILE A 260 -109.61 35.88 23.66
CA ILE A 260 -108.74 37.05 23.61
C ILE A 260 -107.85 37.09 24.85
N ARG A 261 -108.40 36.79 26.04
CA ARG A 261 -107.64 36.71 27.30
C ARG A 261 -106.60 35.58 27.28
N ASN A 262 -106.98 34.39 26.78
CA ASN A 262 -106.05 33.28 26.64
C ASN A 262 -104.98 33.54 25.57
N ALA A 263 -105.34 34.20 24.46
CA ALA A 263 -104.38 34.63 23.45
C ALA A 263 -103.41 35.68 24.00
N ALA A 264 -103.89 36.67 24.76
CA ALA A 264 -103.06 37.65 25.45
C ALA A 264 -102.09 36.99 26.44
N LYS A 265 -102.58 36.04 27.25
CA LYS A 265 -101.75 35.26 28.17
C LYS A 265 -100.68 34.45 27.43
N HIS A 266 -101.06 33.80 26.33
CA HIS A 266 -100.13 33.03 25.52
C HIS A 266 -99.06 33.91 24.86
N LEU A 267 -99.41 35.11 24.39
CA LEU A 267 -98.44 36.07 23.86
C LEU A 267 -97.51 36.61 24.94
N ASP A 268 -97.99 36.80 26.17
CA ASP A 268 -97.14 37.18 27.30
C ASP A 268 -96.15 36.06 27.68
N GLU A 269 -96.62 34.80 27.68
CA GLU A 269 -95.80 33.60 27.91
C GLU A 269 -94.76 33.39 26.79
N VAL A 270 -95.15 33.49 25.52
CA VAL A 270 -94.25 33.35 24.35
C VAL A 270 -93.26 34.52 24.27
N GLY A 271 -93.66 35.70 24.71
CA GLY A 271 -92.78 36.87 24.82
C GLY A 271 -91.76 36.77 25.95
N GLN A 272 -91.89 35.81 26.87
CA GLN A 272 -90.84 35.61 27.87
C GLN A 272 -89.58 35.10 27.15
N PRO A 273 -88.42 35.71 27.40
CA PRO A 273 -87.17 35.16 26.89
C PRO A 273 -87.12 33.70 27.34
N LEU A 274 -86.96 32.78 26.39
CA LEU A 274 -86.70 31.37 26.70
C LEU A 274 -85.65 31.37 27.81
N PRO A 275 -85.87 30.67 28.93
CA PRO A 275 -84.91 30.63 30.02
C PRO A 275 -83.57 30.30 29.38
N THR A 276 -82.65 31.27 29.38
CA THR A 276 -81.32 31.02 28.88
C THR A 276 -80.82 29.86 29.71
N GLU A 277 -80.47 28.75 29.06
CA GLU A 277 -79.95 27.55 29.70
C GLU A 277 -78.56 27.81 30.30
N ASP A 278 -78.35 28.98 30.91
CA ASP A 278 -77.14 29.40 31.64
C ASP A 278 -76.93 28.55 32.91
N GLY A 279 -77.85 27.63 33.23
CA GLY A 279 -77.76 26.68 34.33
C GLY A 279 -77.56 25.21 33.93
N GLN A 280 -77.62 24.85 32.65
CA GLN A 280 -77.28 23.50 32.23
C GLN A 280 -75.79 23.44 31.90
N SER A 281 -75.02 23.04 32.92
CA SER A 281 -73.70 22.41 32.85
C SER A 281 -72.82 22.93 31.72
N GLU A 282 -71.80 23.72 32.07
CA GLU A 282 -70.64 23.98 31.22
C GLU A 282 -70.44 22.80 30.27
N PRO A 283 -70.55 23.00 28.94
CA PRO A 283 -70.27 21.94 28.01
C PRO A 283 -68.84 21.53 28.31
N GLU A 284 -68.72 20.39 28.99
CA GLU A 284 -67.51 19.78 29.50
C GLU A 284 -66.42 20.07 28.48
N SER A 285 -65.55 21.02 28.83
CA SER A 285 -64.73 21.76 27.88
C SER A 285 -64.20 20.76 26.87
N THR A 286 -64.72 20.81 25.65
CA THR A 286 -64.24 19.94 24.59
C THR A 286 -62.85 20.47 24.32
N SER A 287 -61.92 19.92 25.09
CA SER A 287 -60.56 20.39 25.20
C SER A 287 -60.04 20.52 23.78
N PRO A 288 -59.44 21.66 23.39
CA PRO A 288 -58.89 21.81 22.05
C PRO A 288 -57.82 20.74 21.72
N TYR A 289 -57.42 19.92 22.70
CA TYR A 289 -56.55 18.76 22.58
C TYR A 289 -57.27 17.43 22.27
N ALA A 290 -58.60 17.33 22.31
CA ALA A 290 -59.32 16.08 21.99
C ALA A 290 -59.08 15.62 20.54
N TRP A 291 -58.93 16.56 19.60
CA TRP A 291 -58.57 16.27 18.21
C TRP A 291 -57.10 15.83 18.04
N GLN A 292 -56.19 16.22 18.94
CA GLN A 292 -54.78 15.81 18.86
C GLN A 292 -54.58 14.31 19.16
N GLY A 293 -55.46 13.72 19.99
CA GLY A 293 -55.44 12.26 20.24
C GLY A 293 -55.84 11.43 19.02
N LEU A 294 -56.76 11.93 18.19
CA LEU A 294 -57.18 11.28 16.95
C LEU A 294 -56.11 11.37 15.85
N LEU A 295 -55.44 12.51 15.71
CA LEU A 295 -54.34 12.68 14.75
C LEU A 295 -53.12 11.81 15.09
N ARG A 296 -52.80 11.61 16.38
CA ARG A 296 -51.69 10.74 16.79
C ARG A 296 -51.98 9.26 16.52
N ARG A 297 -53.25 8.81 16.56
CA ARG A 297 -53.65 7.44 16.15
C ARG A 297 -53.58 7.22 14.63
N ALA A 298 -53.78 8.26 13.83
CA ALA A 298 -53.66 8.16 12.38
C ALA A 298 -52.19 8.00 11.94
N GLN A 299 -51.25 8.68 12.62
CA GLN A 299 -49.82 8.59 12.33
C GLN A 299 -49.15 7.29 12.80
N SER A 300 -49.71 6.58 13.78
CA SER A 300 -49.14 5.30 14.25
C SER A 300 -49.53 4.08 13.39
N ARG A 301 -50.26 4.28 12.29
CA ARG A 301 -50.75 3.21 11.39
C ARG A 301 -50.11 3.22 10.00
N SER A 302 -49.20 4.16 9.72
CA SER A 302 -48.33 4.17 8.53
C SER A 302 -46.92 3.72 8.92
#